data_AF-A0A7S0E0G8-F1
#
_entry.id   AF-A0A7S0E0G8-F1
#
_cell.length_a   1.000
_cell.length_b   1.000
_cell.length_c   1.000
_cell.angle_alpha   90.00
_cell.angle_beta   90.00
_cell.angle_gamma   90.00
#
_symmetry.space_group_name_H-M   'P 1'
#
loop_
_entity.id
_entity.type
_entity.pdbx_description
1 polymer ?
#
loop_
_entity_poly.entity_id
_entity_poly.type
_entity_poly.pdbx_seq_one_letter_code
_entity_poly.pdbx_strand_id
1 'polypeptide(L)'
;LPSSLTPLFPLIPPLRAWILIACSLWLLFSPTWLSWLLARPQHLGPPVHPGLLNIGVIGDWGVQRMPWEEEKEGRQEAQEIVAALMGSWSKKVHPKFIVSVGDHAYPRGLKGSNETARLKRGWKDVYTEGELRHAPWYLTPGNHDCVGDVQAEYAYSEEETRWKMRPFQAVRAALPGSMHNSSLLLVLLDMCTWVCGKAQE
;
A
#
# COMPACT_ATOMS: atom_id res chain seq x y z
N LEU A 1 -27.46 49.57 75.23
CA LEU A 1 -28.02 50.52 74.25
C LEU A 1 -26.92 50.84 73.23
N PRO A 2 -27.26 50.96 71.93
CA PRO A 2 -26.61 50.19 70.87
C PRO A 2 -25.77 51.05 69.93
N SER A 3 -24.89 50.43 69.14
CA SER A 3 -24.70 50.81 67.74
C SER A 3 -23.84 49.79 66.98
N SER A 4 -24.52 49.10 66.08
CA SER A 4 -23.96 48.36 64.95
C SER A 4 -23.20 49.29 64.00
N LEU A 5 -21.98 48.92 63.63
CA LEU A 5 -21.33 49.40 62.41
C LEU A 5 -20.59 48.21 61.75
N THR A 6 -21.20 47.66 60.72
CA THR A 6 -20.51 46.82 59.73
C THR A 6 -19.86 47.73 58.68
N PRO A 7 -18.58 47.56 58.33
CA PRO A 7 -18.02 48.21 57.15
C PRO A 7 -18.29 47.35 55.92
N LEU A 8 -18.85 47.97 54.88
CA LEU A 8 -18.87 47.47 53.52
C LEU A 8 -17.44 47.55 52.94
N PHE A 9 -16.83 46.40 52.65
CA PHE A 9 -15.68 46.34 51.76
C PHE A 9 -16.11 45.80 50.38
N PRO A 10 -15.59 46.35 49.28
CA PRO A 10 -16.00 45.99 47.93
C PRO A 10 -15.50 44.59 47.57
N LEU A 11 -16.33 43.85 46.83
CA LEU A 11 -16.00 42.54 46.29
C LEU A 11 -14.90 42.71 45.22
N ILE A 12 -13.63 42.54 45.60
CA ILE A 12 -12.56 42.39 44.62
C ILE A 12 -12.75 40.99 43.99
N PRO A 13 -13.00 40.87 42.68
CA PRO A 13 -13.13 39.56 42.05
C PRO A 13 -11.80 38.81 42.21
N PRO A 14 -11.83 37.52 42.54
CA PRO A 14 -10.61 36.79 42.88
C PRO A 14 -9.68 36.76 41.67
N LEU A 15 -8.38 37.03 41.89
CA LEU A 15 -7.29 36.94 40.89
C LEU A 15 -7.36 35.69 39.99
N ARG A 16 -7.98 34.61 40.49
CA ARG A 16 -8.25 33.37 39.77
C ARG A 16 -9.04 33.54 38.47
N ALA A 17 -9.95 34.51 38.37
CA ALA A 17 -10.76 34.71 37.17
C ALA A 17 -9.92 35.24 35.99
N TRP A 18 -8.95 36.11 36.25
CA TRP A 18 -8.07 36.67 35.23
C TRP A 18 -7.00 35.68 34.74
N ILE A 19 -6.52 34.80 35.63
CA ILE A 19 -5.55 33.75 35.28
C ILE A 19 -6.18 32.72 34.32
N LEU A 20 -7.43 32.33 34.54
CA LEU A 20 -8.12 31.37 33.68
C LEU A 20 -8.45 31.94 32.29
N ILE A 21 -8.77 33.23 32.19
CA ILE A 21 -9.00 33.92 30.91
C ILE A 21 -7.67 34.12 30.15
N ALA A 22 -6.58 34.43 30.85
CA ALA A 22 -5.26 34.57 30.22
C ALA A 22 -4.72 33.22 29.70
N CYS A 23 -4.90 32.13 30.43
CA CYS A 23 -4.48 30.78 29.99
C CYS A 23 -5.28 30.27 28.79
N SER A 24 -6.56 30.62 28.67
CA SER A 24 -7.41 30.20 27.54
C SER A 24 -7.12 30.98 26.25
N LEU A 25 -6.72 32.25 26.35
CA LEU A 25 -6.27 33.04 25.20
C LEU A 25 -4.86 32.64 24.70
N TRP A 26 -3.96 32.20 25.59
CA TRP A 26 -2.64 31.69 25.19
C TRP A 26 -2.70 30.39 24.37
N LEU A 27 -3.71 29.54 24.60
CA LEU A 27 -3.91 28.32 23.82
C LEU A 27 -4.46 28.58 22.41
N LEU A 28 -5.16 29.70 22.20
CA LEU A 28 -5.73 30.08 20.91
C LEU A 28 -4.75 30.81 19.98
N PHE A 29 -3.67 31.38 20.53
CA PHE A 29 -2.70 32.17 19.76
C PHE A 29 -1.28 31.58 19.76
N SER A 30 -1.02 30.43 20.41
CA SER A 30 0.30 29.83 20.29
C SER A 30 0.48 29.23 18.88
N PRO A 31 1.50 29.64 18.11
CA PRO A 31 1.69 29.25 16.71
C PRO A 31 1.90 27.74 16.51
N THR A 32 2.07 26.99 17.58
CA THR A 32 2.21 25.53 17.61
C THR A 32 0.94 24.78 17.21
N TRP A 33 -0.27 25.28 17.53
CA TRP A 33 -1.53 24.61 17.17
C TRP A 33 -1.84 24.73 15.69
N LEU A 34 -1.64 25.93 15.13
CA LEU A 34 -1.82 26.16 13.70
C LEU A 34 -0.78 25.39 12.88
N SER A 35 0.46 25.27 13.39
CA SER A 35 1.50 24.44 12.78
C SER A 35 1.15 22.95 12.78
N TRP A 36 0.51 22.43 13.83
CA TRP A 36 0.00 21.05 13.88
C TRP A 36 -1.18 20.80 12.94
N LEU A 37 -2.13 21.74 12.84
CA LEU A 37 -3.27 21.65 11.92
C LEU A 37 -2.88 21.82 10.44
N LEU A 38 -1.84 22.62 10.17
CA LEU A 38 -1.30 22.83 8.81
C LEU A 38 -0.20 21.82 8.44
N ALA A 39 0.38 21.11 9.41
CA ALA A 39 1.23 19.96 9.18
C ALA A 39 0.37 18.80 8.65
N ARG A 40 0.03 18.87 7.36
CA ARG A 40 -0.35 17.66 6.62
C ARG A 40 0.74 16.62 6.89
N PRO A 41 0.41 15.38 7.30
CA PRO A 41 1.40 14.33 7.36
C PRO A 41 1.90 14.11 5.93
N GLN A 42 3.02 14.74 5.59
CA GLN A 42 3.75 14.49 4.34
C GLN A 42 4.45 13.10 4.40
N HIS A 43 4.42 12.46 5.56
CA HIS A 43 4.97 11.13 5.84
C HIS A 43 3.99 10.01 5.48
N LEU A 44 3.66 9.86 4.20
CA LEU A 44 3.00 8.62 3.71
C LEU A 44 4.02 7.54 3.32
N GLY A 45 5.30 7.70 3.67
CA GLY A 45 6.30 6.67 3.45
C GLY A 45 7.24 6.56 4.64
N PRO A 46 7.65 5.34 5.05
CA PRO A 46 8.72 5.18 6.01
C PRO A 46 9.99 5.89 5.49
N PRO A 47 10.80 6.48 6.37
CA PRO A 47 12.07 7.09 5.98
C PRO A 47 12.92 6.07 5.20
N VAL A 48 13.43 6.49 4.04
CA VAL A 48 14.39 5.68 3.28
C VAL A 48 15.70 5.72 4.05
N HIS A 49 15.98 4.64 4.78
CA HIS A 49 17.27 4.50 5.45
C HIS A 49 18.30 3.95 4.44
N PRO A 50 19.48 4.57 4.33
CA PRO A 50 20.60 3.97 3.60
C PRO A 50 20.87 2.57 4.15
N GLY A 51 20.95 1.57 3.27
CA GLY A 51 21.19 0.18 3.67
C GLY A 51 19.94 -0.70 3.84
N LEU A 52 18.73 -0.21 3.51
CA LEU A 52 17.54 -1.07 3.52
C LEU A 52 17.31 -1.79 2.19
N LEU A 53 16.85 -3.03 2.30
CA LEU A 53 16.19 -3.74 1.20
C LEU A 53 14.71 -3.37 1.20
N ASN A 54 14.29 -2.56 0.23
CA ASN A 54 12.88 -2.17 0.09
C ASN A 54 12.17 -3.11 -0.89
N ILE A 55 11.04 -3.66 -0.47
CA ILE A 55 10.19 -4.55 -1.27
C ILE A 55 8.74 -4.07 -1.13
N GLY A 56 7.98 -4.06 -2.21
CA GLY A 56 6.54 -3.86 -2.18
C GLY A 56 5.81 -5.19 -2.14
N VAL A 57 4.71 -5.29 -1.38
CA VAL A 57 3.86 -6.50 -1.34
C VAL A 57 2.41 -6.09 -1.59
N ILE A 58 1.74 -6.78 -2.51
CA ILE A 58 0.34 -6.54 -2.86
C ILE A 58 -0.34 -7.87 -3.23
N GLY A 59 -1.64 -7.98 -3.01
CA GLY A 59 -2.48 -9.11 -3.44
C GLY A 59 -3.87 -8.62 -3.82
N ASP A 60 -4.70 -9.52 -4.35
CA ASP A 60 -6.14 -9.28 -4.57
C ASP A 60 -6.42 -8.04 -5.44
N TRP A 61 -5.49 -7.72 -6.34
CA TRP A 61 -5.56 -6.51 -7.13
C TRP A 61 -6.26 -6.71 -8.46
N GLY A 62 -6.53 -7.96 -8.88
CA GLY A 62 -7.16 -8.23 -10.16
C GLY A 62 -8.51 -7.52 -10.32
N VAL A 63 -8.84 -7.15 -11.56
CA VAL A 63 -10.14 -6.55 -11.90
C VAL A 63 -10.77 -7.28 -13.08
N GLN A 64 -12.10 -7.37 -13.09
CA GLN A 64 -12.84 -7.98 -14.18
C GLN A 64 -13.02 -6.98 -15.33
N ARG A 65 -11.95 -6.73 -16.08
CA ARG A 65 -11.98 -5.76 -17.18
C ARG A 65 -12.45 -6.42 -18.48
N MET A 66 -13.74 -6.76 -18.53
CA MET A 66 -14.43 -7.27 -19.72
C MET A 66 -15.14 -6.12 -20.45
N PRO A 67 -15.12 -6.05 -21.79
CA PRO A 67 -15.77 -4.94 -22.53
C PRO A 67 -17.31 -4.90 -22.43
N TRP A 68 -17.94 -5.98 -21.97
CA TRP A 68 -19.38 -6.21 -22.12
C TRP A 68 -20.12 -6.51 -20.81
N GLU A 69 -19.42 -6.55 -19.68
CA GLU A 69 -20.04 -6.69 -18.36
C GLU A 69 -20.05 -5.34 -17.68
N GLU A 70 -21.20 -4.94 -17.14
CA GLU A 70 -21.25 -3.89 -16.11
C GLU A 70 -20.30 -4.33 -14.99
N GLU A 71 -19.16 -3.65 -14.89
CA GLU A 71 -18.28 -3.82 -13.76
C GLU A 71 -19.09 -3.57 -12.48
N LYS A 72 -18.81 -4.35 -11.42
CA LYS A 72 -19.23 -3.92 -10.09
C LYS A 72 -18.54 -2.57 -9.84
N GLU A 73 -19.33 -1.52 -9.99
CA GLU A 73 -18.94 -0.11 -9.97
C GLU A 73 -17.95 0.15 -8.83
N GLY A 74 -16.76 0.67 -9.17
CA GLY A 74 -15.75 1.12 -8.21
C GLY A 74 -14.51 0.23 -8.00
N ARG A 75 -14.49 -1.05 -8.44
CA ARG A 75 -13.27 -1.89 -8.26
C ARG A 75 -12.09 -1.44 -9.11
N GLN A 76 -12.34 -1.06 -10.37
CA GLN A 76 -11.28 -0.51 -11.23
C GLN A 76 -10.77 0.83 -10.70
N GLU A 77 -11.65 1.72 -10.28
CA GLU A 77 -11.26 3.01 -9.70
C GLU A 77 -10.42 2.82 -8.43
N ALA A 78 -10.83 1.92 -7.54
CA ALA A 78 -10.05 1.58 -6.35
C ALA A 78 -8.65 1.05 -6.71
N GLN A 79 -8.56 0.19 -7.73
CA GLN A 79 -7.28 -0.32 -8.23
C GLN A 79 -6.39 0.81 -8.76
N GLU A 80 -6.94 1.71 -9.57
CA GLU A 80 -6.22 2.84 -10.15
C GLU A 80 -5.71 3.81 -9.06
N ILE A 81 -6.52 4.06 -8.01
CA ILE A 81 -6.11 4.83 -6.84
C ILE A 81 -4.92 4.15 -6.11
N VAL A 82 -5.02 2.84 -5.86
CA VAL A 82 -3.92 2.09 -5.24
C VAL A 82 -2.66 2.14 -6.11
N ALA A 83 -2.79 1.99 -7.43
CA ALA A 83 -1.68 2.07 -8.37
C ALA A 83 -0.99 3.44 -8.36
N ALA A 84 -1.75 4.54 -8.30
CA ALA A 84 -1.22 5.90 -8.19
C ALA A 84 -0.48 6.13 -6.85
N LEU A 85 -1.03 5.61 -5.74
CA LEU A 85 -0.40 5.66 -4.43
C LEU A 85 0.90 4.84 -4.40
N MET A 86 0.87 3.62 -4.93
CA MET A 86 2.07 2.79 -5.08
C MET A 86 3.10 3.46 -5.99
N GLY A 87 2.68 4.11 -7.07
CA GLY A 87 3.54 4.87 -7.96
C GLY A 87 4.27 6.00 -7.22
N SER A 88 3.53 6.79 -6.44
CA SER A 88 4.07 7.85 -5.58
C SER A 88 5.00 7.33 -4.49
N TRP A 89 4.65 6.20 -3.87
CA TRP A 89 5.50 5.50 -2.90
C TRP A 89 6.79 5.00 -3.55
N SER A 90 6.71 4.41 -4.74
CA SER A 90 7.86 3.81 -5.43
C SER A 90 8.92 4.86 -5.81
N LYS A 91 8.50 6.06 -6.21
CA LYS A 91 9.38 7.21 -6.50
C LYS A 91 10.18 7.67 -5.28
N LYS A 92 9.67 7.40 -4.07
CA LYS A 92 10.34 7.78 -2.82
C LYS A 92 11.19 6.63 -2.30
N VAL A 93 10.64 5.42 -2.27
CA VAL A 93 11.21 4.27 -1.55
C VAL A 93 12.14 3.43 -2.43
N HIS A 94 12.05 3.55 -3.75
CA HIS A 94 12.85 2.79 -4.72
C HIS A 94 12.87 1.29 -4.43
N PRO A 95 11.71 0.60 -4.48
CA PRO A 95 11.65 -0.81 -4.20
C PRO A 95 12.52 -1.61 -5.18
N LYS A 96 13.23 -2.61 -4.65
CA LYS A 96 14.07 -3.50 -5.46
C LYS A 96 13.23 -4.38 -6.39
N PHE A 97 12.07 -4.81 -5.91
CA PHE A 97 11.05 -5.56 -6.64
C PHE A 97 9.71 -5.49 -5.91
N ILE A 98 8.67 -5.96 -6.58
CA ILE A 98 7.32 -6.13 -6.03
C ILE A 98 7.04 -7.62 -5.88
N VAL A 99 6.30 -7.99 -4.83
CA VAL A 99 5.78 -9.33 -4.59
C VAL A 99 4.27 -9.28 -4.73
N SER A 100 3.71 -10.07 -5.65
CA SER A 100 2.28 -10.26 -5.79
C SER A 100 1.87 -11.57 -5.12
N VAL A 101 0.94 -11.52 -4.18
CA VAL A 101 0.52 -12.69 -3.37
C VAL A 101 -0.76 -13.37 -3.87
N GLY A 102 -1.14 -13.13 -5.13
CA GLY A 102 -2.20 -13.84 -5.83
C GLY A 102 -3.41 -13.00 -6.20
N ASP A 103 -4.36 -13.67 -6.85
CA ASP A 103 -5.64 -13.15 -7.33
C ASP A 103 -5.47 -12.02 -8.37
N HIS A 104 -4.77 -12.37 -9.43
CA HIS A 104 -4.40 -11.47 -10.52
C HIS A 104 -5.54 -11.26 -11.52
N ALA A 105 -6.36 -12.28 -11.75
CA ALA A 105 -7.37 -12.28 -12.82
C ALA A 105 -8.77 -12.68 -12.33
N TYR A 106 -9.42 -11.83 -11.54
CA TYR A 106 -10.80 -12.07 -11.11
C TYR A 106 -11.82 -12.15 -12.27
N PRO A 107 -12.92 -12.90 -12.08
CA PRO A 107 -13.23 -13.74 -10.92
C PRO A 107 -12.76 -15.20 -11.06
N ARG A 108 -12.17 -15.61 -12.19
CA ARG A 108 -11.92 -17.04 -12.48
C ARG A 108 -10.60 -17.31 -13.22
N GLY A 109 -9.57 -16.54 -12.90
CA GLY A 109 -8.27 -16.64 -13.58
C GLY A 109 -8.37 -16.32 -15.07
N LEU A 110 -7.31 -16.59 -15.82
CA LEU A 110 -7.35 -16.62 -17.29
C LEU A 110 -7.93 -17.94 -17.78
N LYS A 111 -8.59 -17.98 -18.93
CA LYS A 111 -9.00 -19.24 -19.56
C LYS A 111 -7.94 -19.86 -20.48
N GLY A 112 -6.81 -19.20 -20.64
CA GLY A 112 -5.72 -19.57 -21.55
C GLY A 112 -4.91 -18.35 -21.99
N SER A 113 -3.88 -18.58 -22.78
CA SER A 113 -2.98 -17.53 -23.28
C SER A 113 -3.69 -16.46 -24.14
N ASN A 114 -4.82 -16.79 -24.76
CA ASN A 114 -5.65 -15.85 -25.50
C ASN A 114 -6.32 -14.77 -24.61
N GLU A 115 -6.36 -14.97 -23.29
CA GLU A 115 -6.91 -13.99 -22.34
C GLU A 115 -5.86 -13.11 -21.66
N THR A 116 -4.56 -13.22 -21.99
CA THR A 116 -3.48 -12.39 -21.38
C THR A 116 -3.69 -10.89 -21.56
N ALA A 117 -4.50 -10.46 -22.53
CA ALA A 117 -4.96 -9.08 -22.67
C ALA A 117 -5.65 -8.54 -21.40
N ARG A 118 -6.23 -9.40 -20.55
CA ARG A 118 -6.76 -9.03 -19.23
C ARG A 118 -5.65 -8.63 -18.26
N LEU A 119 -4.52 -9.34 -18.23
CA LEU A 119 -3.34 -8.93 -17.45
C LEU A 119 -2.76 -7.62 -17.97
N LYS A 120 -2.80 -7.39 -19.29
CA LYS A 120 -2.37 -6.11 -19.85
C LYS A 120 -3.22 -4.95 -19.32
N ARG A 121 -4.54 -5.06 -19.42
CA ARG A 121 -5.47 -4.00 -18.97
C ARG A 121 -5.58 -3.88 -17.46
N GLY A 122 -5.44 -4.98 -16.74
CA GLY A 122 -5.59 -5.04 -15.28
C GLY A 122 -4.30 -4.84 -14.51
N TRP A 123 -3.13 -4.88 -15.15
CA TRP A 123 -1.86 -4.73 -14.45
C TRP A 123 -0.81 -3.98 -15.25
N LYS A 124 -0.49 -4.46 -16.46
CA LYS A 124 0.64 -3.92 -17.23
C LYS A 124 0.49 -2.42 -17.50
N ASP A 125 -0.72 -2.01 -17.88
CA ASP A 125 -1.05 -0.62 -18.22
C ASP A 125 -1.44 0.22 -16.98
N VAL A 126 -1.77 -0.43 -15.85
CA VAL A 126 -2.20 0.22 -14.60
C VAL A 126 -1.00 0.62 -13.73
N TYR A 127 -0.09 -0.34 -13.47
CA TYR A 127 1.09 -0.12 -12.62
C TYR A 127 2.28 0.38 -13.43
N THR A 128 2.20 1.63 -13.93
CA THR A 128 3.19 2.23 -14.85
C THR A 128 3.90 3.45 -14.28
N GLU A 129 3.57 3.88 -13.07
CA GLU A 129 4.14 5.08 -12.45
C GLU A 129 5.42 4.80 -11.66
N GLY A 130 6.39 5.72 -11.74
CA GLY A 130 7.62 5.65 -10.95
C GLY A 130 8.43 4.40 -11.26
N GLU A 131 8.99 3.79 -10.21
CA GLU A 131 9.78 2.57 -10.34
C GLU A 131 8.94 1.36 -10.76
N LEU A 132 7.61 1.40 -10.59
CA LEU A 132 6.72 0.30 -11.00
C LEU A 132 6.80 0.02 -12.50
N ARG A 133 7.16 1.03 -13.31
CA ARG A 133 7.39 0.89 -14.76
C ARG A 133 8.51 -0.10 -15.12
N HIS A 134 9.45 -0.34 -14.20
CA HIS A 134 10.66 -1.12 -14.49
C HIS A 134 10.93 -2.22 -13.46
N ALA A 135 10.41 -2.09 -12.24
CA ALA A 135 10.60 -3.08 -11.19
C ALA A 135 10.05 -4.44 -11.61
N PRO A 136 10.80 -5.54 -11.37
CA PRO A 136 10.27 -6.88 -11.55
C PRO A 136 9.22 -7.17 -10.47
N TRP A 137 8.18 -7.90 -10.85
CA TRP A 137 7.13 -8.41 -9.99
C TRP A 137 7.32 -9.91 -9.89
N TYR A 138 7.53 -10.42 -8.68
CA TYR A 138 7.54 -11.85 -8.38
C TYR A 138 6.17 -12.25 -7.89
N LEU A 139 5.50 -13.15 -8.59
CA LEU A 139 4.08 -13.42 -8.38
C LEU A 139 3.84 -14.86 -7.99
N THR A 140 2.88 -15.10 -7.10
CA THR A 140 2.37 -16.42 -6.79
C THR A 140 0.87 -16.46 -7.07
N PRO A 141 0.29 -17.57 -7.54
CA PRO A 141 -1.14 -17.57 -7.86
C PRO A 141 -2.00 -17.60 -6.60
N GLY A 142 -3.16 -16.96 -6.67
CA GLY A 142 -4.22 -17.03 -5.68
C GLY A 142 -5.33 -18.01 -6.09
N ASN A 143 -6.33 -18.18 -5.22
CA ASN A 143 -7.40 -19.16 -5.48
C ASN A 143 -8.24 -18.81 -6.70
N HIS A 144 -8.41 -17.53 -7.05
CA HIS A 144 -9.14 -17.15 -8.25
C HIS A 144 -8.36 -17.51 -9.51
N ASP A 145 -7.04 -17.36 -9.49
CA ASP A 145 -6.15 -17.77 -10.57
C ASP A 145 -6.20 -19.30 -10.76
N CYS A 146 -6.24 -20.04 -9.64
CA CYS A 146 -6.39 -21.50 -9.65
C CYS A 146 -7.69 -21.99 -10.30
N VAL A 147 -8.74 -21.17 -10.39
CA VAL A 147 -9.96 -21.56 -11.13
C VAL A 147 -9.66 -21.64 -12.62
N GLY A 148 -8.84 -20.73 -13.13
CA GLY A 148 -8.45 -20.64 -14.53
C GLY A 148 -7.26 -21.53 -14.90
N ASP A 149 -6.58 -21.12 -15.97
CA ASP A 149 -5.36 -21.70 -16.49
C ASP A 149 -4.16 -20.88 -16.01
N VAL A 150 -3.52 -21.36 -14.93
CA VAL A 150 -2.31 -20.74 -14.38
C VAL A 150 -1.10 -20.86 -15.31
N GLN A 151 -1.11 -21.82 -16.26
CA GLN A 151 -0.03 -21.96 -17.25
C GLN A 151 -0.01 -20.75 -18.19
N ALA A 152 -1.15 -20.13 -18.47
CA ALA A 152 -1.21 -18.88 -19.22
C ALA A 152 -0.47 -17.74 -18.50
N GLU A 153 -0.52 -17.69 -17.17
CA GLU A 153 0.21 -16.69 -16.38
C GLU A 153 1.71 -16.99 -16.31
N TYR A 154 2.10 -18.26 -16.30
CA TYR A 154 3.51 -18.65 -16.44
C TYR A 154 4.05 -18.32 -17.83
N ALA A 155 3.30 -18.63 -18.88
CA ALA A 155 3.68 -18.28 -20.26
C ALA A 155 3.80 -16.76 -20.45
N TYR A 156 2.96 -15.98 -19.76
CA TYR A 156 3.04 -14.51 -19.82
C TYR A 156 4.38 -13.94 -19.31
N SER A 157 5.13 -14.68 -18.47
CA SER A 157 6.49 -14.30 -18.07
C SER A 157 7.49 -14.24 -19.23
N GLU A 158 7.24 -14.97 -20.32
CA GLU A 158 8.05 -14.93 -21.53
C GLU A 158 7.70 -13.72 -22.41
N GLU A 159 6.49 -13.19 -22.29
CA GLU A 159 6.00 -12.03 -23.05
C GLU A 159 6.29 -10.69 -22.36
N GLU A 160 6.29 -10.67 -21.01
CA GLU A 160 6.42 -9.44 -20.22
C GLU A 160 7.53 -9.55 -19.18
N THR A 161 8.61 -8.82 -19.45
CA THR A 161 9.83 -8.88 -18.64
C THR A 161 9.65 -8.53 -17.16
N ARG A 162 8.68 -7.70 -16.79
CA ARG A 162 8.38 -7.41 -15.39
C ARG A 162 7.63 -8.53 -14.69
N TRP A 163 6.87 -9.35 -15.40
CA TRP A 163 6.07 -10.43 -14.84
C TRP A 163 6.96 -11.65 -14.60
N LYS A 164 7.29 -11.96 -13.34
CA LYS A 164 8.10 -13.13 -12.94
C LYS A 164 7.26 -14.10 -12.14
N MET A 165 6.61 -15.02 -12.85
CA MET A 165 5.75 -16.02 -12.24
C MET A 165 6.20 -17.40 -12.74
N ARG A 166 6.54 -18.28 -11.82
CA ARG A 166 6.96 -19.64 -12.12
C ARG A 166 6.33 -20.65 -11.15
N PRO A 167 6.15 -21.90 -11.59
CA PRO A 167 5.72 -23.04 -10.78
C PRO A 167 6.33 -23.14 -9.38
N PHE A 168 7.64 -22.96 -9.33
CA PHE A 168 8.42 -22.92 -8.12
C PHE A 168 9.45 -21.82 -8.30
N GLN A 169 9.45 -20.87 -7.37
CA GLN A 169 10.36 -19.75 -7.45
C GLN A 169 10.87 -19.38 -6.07
N ALA A 170 12.18 -19.15 -6.01
CA ALA A 170 12.83 -18.57 -4.87
C ALA A 170 13.65 -17.38 -5.36
N VAL A 171 13.52 -16.26 -4.66
CA VAL A 171 14.20 -15.01 -4.96
C VAL A 171 15.15 -14.71 -3.82
N ARG A 172 16.43 -14.61 -4.15
CA ARG A 172 17.46 -14.20 -3.20
C ARG A 172 17.78 -12.73 -3.41
N ALA A 173 17.75 -11.95 -2.33
CA ALA A 173 18.10 -10.54 -2.33
C ALA A 173 19.14 -10.26 -1.24
N ALA A 174 20.28 -9.69 -1.61
CA ALA A 174 21.29 -9.26 -0.64
C ALA A 174 20.72 -8.11 0.22
N LEU A 175 21.00 -8.13 1.52
CA LEU A 175 20.69 -7.04 2.42
C LEU A 175 21.79 -5.97 2.28
N PRO A 176 21.48 -4.78 1.74
CA PRO A 176 22.49 -3.73 1.55
C PRO A 176 23.14 -3.36 2.90
N GLY A 177 24.45 -3.12 2.91
CA GLY A 177 25.17 -2.73 4.13
C GLY A 177 25.28 -3.81 5.21
N SER A 178 24.87 -5.06 4.95
CA SER A 178 25.03 -6.15 5.92
C SER A 178 26.51 -6.51 6.13
N MET A 179 26.93 -6.66 7.38
CA MET A 179 28.32 -6.98 7.75
C MET A 179 28.76 -8.41 7.40
N HIS A 180 27.79 -9.30 7.17
CA HIS A 180 28.04 -10.73 6.95
C HIS A 180 27.51 -11.24 5.59
N ASN A 181 27.37 -10.36 4.59
CA ASN A 181 26.77 -10.70 3.28
C ASN A 181 25.42 -11.41 3.42
N SER A 182 24.63 -10.98 4.40
CA SER A 182 23.32 -11.54 4.69
C SER A 182 22.36 -11.29 3.53
N SER A 183 21.45 -12.24 3.31
CA SER A 183 20.47 -12.17 2.23
C SER A 183 19.10 -12.59 2.73
N LEU A 184 18.07 -11.95 2.20
CA LEU A 184 16.70 -12.44 2.23
C LEU A 184 16.55 -13.55 1.18
N LEU A 185 15.98 -14.68 1.57
CA LEU A 185 15.44 -15.68 0.66
C LEU A 185 13.91 -15.62 0.74
N LEU A 186 13.28 -15.23 -0.35
CA LEU A 186 11.84 -15.27 -0.50
C LEU A 186 11.47 -16.51 -1.29
N VAL A 187 10.60 -17.37 -0.74
CA VAL A 187 10.08 -18.55 -1.42
C VAL A 187 8.61 -18.28 -1.73
N LEU A 188 8.24 -18.30 -3.01
CA LEU A 188 6.86 -18.12 -3.43
C LEU A 188 6.30 -19.49 -3.85
N LEU A 189 5.17 -19.86 -3.25
CA LEU A 189 4.60 -21.20 -3.32
C LEU A 189 3.35 -21.22 -4.21
N ASP A 190 3.39 -22.02 -5.27
CA ASP A 190 2.23 -22.29 -6.10
C ASP A 190 1.23 -23.21 -5.38
N MET A 191 0.26 -22.59 -4.73
CA MET A 191 -0.83 -23.30 -4.05
C MET A 191 -1.85 -23.89 -5.04
N CYS A 192 -1.91 -23.44 -6.30
CA CYS A 192 -2.78 -24.07 -7.30
C CYS A 192 -2.30 -25.49 -7.63
N THR A 193 -0.99 -25.65 -7.82
CA THR A 193 -0.41 -26.98 -8.05
C THR A 193 -0.48 -27.83 -6.78
N TRP A 194 -0.14 -27.27 -5.62
CA TRP A 194 0.02 -28.05 -4.39
C TRP A 194 -1.29 -28.38 -3.66
N VAL A 195 -2.26 -27.45 -3.65
CA VAL A 195 -3.54 -27.63 -2.94
C VAL A 195 -4.65 -28.05 -3.90
N CYS A 196 -4.71 -27.45 -5.10
CA CYS A 196 -5.79 -27.73 -6.05
C CYS A 196 -5.49 -28.90 -7.00
N GLY A 197 -4.29 -29.49 -6.95
CA GLY A 197 -3.92 -30.65 -7.75
C GLY A 197 -3.88 -30.40 -9.25
N LYS A 198 -3.80 -29.12 -9.68
CA LYS A 198 -3.57 -28.76 -11.08
C LYS A 198 -2.11 -29.00 -11.41
N ALA A 199 -1.78 -30.26 -11.72
CA ALA A 199 -0.44 -30.64 -12.14
C ALA A 199 -0.04 -29.88 -13.41
N GLN A 200 1.26 -29.61 -13.50
CA GLN A 200 1.88 -29.03 -14.69
C GLN A 200 2.15 -30.19 -15.64
N GLU A 201 1.32 -30.35 -16.66
CA GLU A 201 1.60 -31.27 -17.77
C GLU A 201 2.66 -30.68 -18.71
#